data_AF-A0A6A5VE82-F1
#
_entry.id   AF-A0A6A5VE82-F1
#
_cell.length_a   1.000
_cell.length_b   1.000
_cell.length_c   1.000
_cell.angle_alpha   90.00
_cell.angle_beta   90.00
_cell.angle_gamma   90.00
#
_symmetry.space_group_name_H-M   'P 1'
#
loop_
_entity.id
_entity.type
_entity.pdbx_description
1 polymer ?
#
loop_
_entity_poly.entity_id
_entity_poly.type
_entity_poly.pdbx_seq_one_letter_code
_entity_poly.pdbx_strand_id
1 'polypeptide(L)'
;MPEITFIFGPNNSFFFDCPKTWKFHNIPPTLRQLFNSSMTPSWRIAQPFCMALAPQINSPEPVWYVGCKVLAGEEKILYSQNVFDINYPDLSRWTKTIPNAPRSCYVTFGQGYSYFASAPGRGSVWAAIPSELSDKVQKAYDTPCCVALGMNNAWFVLWPDGYYSWKFYGGYNGLDKILTEAEPRSVSYLAISPYNRDHYFVAFKNRTIQYNFTGAPPEWMVQMHEVFAQWQNEIAQAQRPASLQHLPRNKMPYNPNVVSPPSSTGMLSPPMSPMSQQSNITSPPLSPQRPQVYAHYAPVPEPTAVEMPGSLPGGALLEPPVMPATQRPPSVNVKRKKFFSKIFD
;
A
#
# COMPACT_ATOMS: atom_id res chain seq x y z
N MET A 1 -4.17 1.79 8.44
CA MET A 1 -3.88 1.84 6.99
C MET A 1 -4.49 3.10 6.42
N PRO A 2 -3.86 3.71 5.42
CA PRO A 2 -4.49 4.83 4.71
C PRO A 2 -5.79 4.36 4.06
N GLU A 3 -6.83 5.20 4.10
CA GLU A 3 -8.11 4.89 3.45
C GLU A 3 -7.95 4.79 1.92
N ILE A 4 -6.93 5.43 1.37
CA ILE A 4 -6.65 5.47 -0.08
C ILE A 4 -5.17 5.21 -0.33
N THR A 5 -4.87 4.50 -1.41
CA THR A 5 -3.49 4.27 -1.86
C THR A 5 -3.34 4.62 -3.34
N PHE A 6 -2.18 5.16 -3.68
CA PHE A 6 -1.78 5.45 -5.05
C PHE A 6 -0.36 4.97 -5.25
N ILE A 7 -0.11 4.24 -6.34
CA ILE A 7 1.19 3.66 -6.67
C ILE A 7 1.54 4.04 -8.09
N PHE A 8 2.72 4.65 -8.25
CA PHE A 8 3.33 4.86 -9.56
C PHE A 8 4.13 3.63 -9.94
N GLY A 9 3.95 3.16 -11.18
CA GLY A 9 4.75 2.10 -11.77
C GLY A 9 5.47 2.58 -13.03
N PRO A 10 6.38 1.74 -13.57
CA PRO A 10 7.12 2.07 -14.78
C PRO A 10 6.18 2.11 -15.99
N ASN A 11 6.69 2.59 -17.13
CA ASN A 11 5.95 2.61 -18.40
C ASN A 11 4.61 3.38 -18.30
N ASN A 12 4.58 4.49 -17.56
CA ASN A 12 3.35 5.25 -17.28
C ASN A 12 2.24 4.36 -16.73
N SER A 13 2.56 3.43 -15.82
CA SER A 13 1.56 2.67 -15.10
C SER A 13 1.20 3.31 -13.77
N PHE A 14 -0.04 3.10 -13.34
CA PHE A 14 -0.44 3.41 -11.98
C PHE A 14 -1.44 2.39 -11.46
N PHE A 15 -1.55 2.35 -10.15
CA PHE A 15 -2.61 1.68 -9.44
C PHE A 15 -3.15 2.60 -8.35
N PHE A 16 -4.46 2.74 -8.29
CA PHE A 16 -5.18 3.46 -7.25
C PHE A 16 -6.17 2.51 -6.60
N ASP A 17 -6.21 2.53 -5.28
CA ASP A 17 -7.18 1.76 -4.49
C ASP A 17 -7.83 2.63 -3.41
N CYS A 18 -9.14 2.51 -3.32
CA CYS A 18 -9.96 3.01 -2.24
C CYS A 18 -11.03 1.97 -1.88
N PRO A 19 -11.74 2.10 -0.75
CA PRO A 19 -12.57 1.03 -0.21
C PRO A 19 -13.67 0.54 -1.19
N LYS A 20 -14.16 1.44 -2.06
CA LYS A 20 -15.22 1.13 -3.02
C LYS A 20 -14.71 0.79 -4.41
N THR A 21 -13.64 1.42 -4.86
CA THR A 21 -13.16 1.28 -6.24
C THR A 21 -11.66 1.27 -6.29
N TRP A 22 -11.17 0.59 -7.30
CA TRP A 22 -9.77 0.58 -7.69
C TRP A 22 -9.71 0.91 -9.18
N LYS A 23 -8.64 1.58 -9.59
CA LYS A 23 -8.37 1.91 -10.99
C LYS A 23 -6.91 1.61 -11.25
N PHE A 24 -6.60 1.18 -12.46
CA PHE A 24 -5.23 0.96 -12.86
C PHE A 24 -5.05 1.26 -14.34
N HIS A 25 -3.85 1.65 -14.69
CA HIS A 25 -3.45 1.87 -16.08
C HIS A 25 -2.09 1.21 -16.31
N ASN A 26 -1.96 0.53 -17.45
CA ASN A 26 -0.73 -0.11 -17.93
C ASN A 26 0.03 -0.99 -16.91
N ILE A 27 -0.66 -1.57 -15.91
CA ILE A 27 -0.03 -2.52 -14.97
C ILE A 27 0.43 -3.80 -15.70
N PRO A 28 1.43 -4.53 -15.14
CA PRO A 28 1.95 -5.77 -15.73
C PRO A 28 0.84 -6.75 -16.11
N PRO A 29 0.91 -7.41 -17.29
CA PRO A 29 -0.10 -8.37 -17.75
C PRO A 29 -0.45 -9.46 -16.73
N THR A 30 0.53 -10.00 -16.01
CA THR A 30 0.27 -11.05 -14.99
C THR A 30 -0.49 -10.49 -13.78
N LEU A 31 -0.14 -9.28 -13.33
CA LEU A 31 -0.89 -8.58 -12.29
C LEU A 31 -2.29 -8.19 -12.75
N ARG A 32 -2.42 -7.77 -14.02
CA ARG A 32 -3.73 -7.51 -14.63
C ARG A 32 -4.57 -8.78 -14.69
N GLN A 33 -4.00 -9.94 -15.01
CA GLN A 33 -4.74 -11.21 -15.02
C GLN A 33 -5.28 -11.55 -13.63
N LEU A 34 -4.45 -11.36 -12.59
CA LEU A 34 -4.87 -11.49 -11.19
C LEU A 34 -6.08 -10.58 -10.89
N PHE A 35 -6.12 -9.36 -11.42
CA PHE A 35 -7.19 -8.40 -11.18
C PHE A 35 -8.40 -8.49 -12.11
N ASN A 36 -8.21 -8.91 -13.34
CA ASN A 36 -9.29 -9.06 -14.31
C ASN A 36 -10.16 -10.27 -14.00
N SER A 37 -9.59 -11.25 -13.31
CA SER A 37 -10.36 -12.31 -12.68
C SER A 37 -11.36 -11.77 -11.62
N SER A 38 -11.31 -10.47 -11.29
CA SER A 38 -11.88 -9.89 -10.07
C SER A 38 -12.63 -8.54 -10.24
N MET A 39 -13.14 -8.20 -11.43
CA MET A 39 -13.55 -6.81 -11.74
C MET A 39 -14.86 -6.29 -11.09
N THR A 40 -15.71 -7.15 -10.51
CA THR A 40 -16.86 -6.67 -9.71
C THR A 40 -16.50 -6.65 -8.21
N PRO A 41 -16.88 -5.60 -7.43
CA PRO A 41 -16.50 -5.49 -6.02
C PRO A 41 -16.87 -6.71 -5.16
N SER A 42 -18.01 -7.36 -5.45
CA SER A 42 -18.49 -8.55 -4.74
C SER A 42 -17.76 -9.84 -5.12
N TRP A 43 -17.06 -9.87 -6.25
CA TRP A 43 -16.33 -11.04 -6.75
C TRP A 43 -14.83 -10.77 -6.85
N ARG A 44 -14.30 -9.88 -6.00
CA ARG A 44 -12.87 -9.60 -5.99
C ARG A 44 -12.09 -10.84 -5.56
N ILE A 45 -11.43 -11.51 -6.50
CA ILE A 45 -10.46 -12.57 -6.26
C ILE A 45 -9.27 -12.11 -5.44
N ALA A 46 -8.89 -10.83 -5.49
CA ALA A 46 -7.88 -10.23 -4.62
C ALA A 46 -8.28 -8.81 -4.19
N GLN A 47 -8.23 -8.55 -2.90
CA GLN A 47 -8.34 -7.21 -2.30
C GLN A 47 -6.95 -6.80 -1.77
N PRO A 48 -6.24 -5.89 -2.44
CA PRO A 48 -4.91 -5.50 -2.03
C PRO A 48 -4.94 -4.75 -0.68
N PHE A 49 -3.96 -5.05 0.16
CA PHE A 49 -3.59 -4.32 1.36
C PHE A 49 -2.43 -3.37 1.05
N CYS A 50 -1.47 -3.88 0.28
CA CYS A 50 -0.32 -3.14 -0.19
C CYS A 50 0.04 -3.63 -1.59
N MET A 51 0.59 -2.73 -2.41
CA MET A 51 1.14 -3.08 -3.70
C MET A 51 2.38 -2.23 -3.97
N ALA A 52 3.31 -2.78 -4.74
CA ALA A 52 4.45 -2.05 -5.25
C ALA A 52 4.79 -2.49 -6.68
N LEU A 53 5.18 -1.53 -7.52
CA LEU A 53 5.58 -1.75 -8.91
C LEU A 53 7.04 -1.30 -9.09
N ALA A 54 7.94 -2.26 -9.27
CA ALA A 54 9.36 -2.02 -9.50
C ALA A 54 9.65 -1.81 -10.98
N PRO A 55 10.80 -1.20 -11.34
CA PRO A 55 11.23 -1.09 -12.72
C PRO A 55 11.34 -2.47 -13.39
N GLN A 56 11.12 -2.50 -14.71
CA GLN A 56 11.39 -3.68 -15.52
C GLN A 56 12.90 -3.81 -15.74
N ILE A 57 13.53 -4.77 -15.06
CA ILE A 57 14.96 -5.05 -15.22
C ILE A 57 15.16 -6.53 -15.45
N ASN A 58 15.82 -6.89 -16.56
CA ASN A 58 16.10 -8.27 -16.99
C ASN A 58 14.86 -9.19 -16.94
N SER A 59 13.69 -8.63 -17.23
CA SER A 59 12.40 -9.31 -17.13
C SER A 59 11.47 -8.89 -18.26
N PRO A 60 10.54 -9.76 -18.69
CA PRO A 60 9.61 -9.46 -19.79
C PRO A 60 8.54 -8.42 -19.39
N GLU A 61 8.30 -8.22 -18.10
CA GLU A 61 7.38 -7.25 -17.55
C GLU A 61 7.93 -6.64 -16.25
N PRO A 62 7.41 -5.49 -15.79
CA PRO A 62 7.80 -4.91 -14.50
C PRO A 62 7.59 -5.87 -13.33
N VAL A 63 8.54 -5.87 -12.39
CA VAL A 63 8.44 -6.65 -11.15
C VAL A 63 7.33 -6.06 -10.28
N TRP A 64 6.49 -6.91 -9.70
CA TRP A 64 5.40 -6.46 -8.83
C TRP A 64 5.32 -7.29 -7.56
N TYR A 65 4.80 -6.66 -6.51
CA TYR A 65 4.50 -7.26 -5.21
C TYR A 65 3.11 -6.81 -4.77
N VAL A 66 2.31 -7.73 -4.24
CA VAL A 66 1.02 -7.42 -3.63
C VAL A 66 0.79 -8.29 -2.40
N GLY A 67 0.51 -7.65 -1.27
CA GLY A 67 -0.14 -8.30 -0.13
C GLY A 67 -1.65 -8.12 -0.29
N CYS A 68 -2.43 -9.18 -0.28
CA CYS A 68 -3.87 -9.11 -0.51
C CYS A 68 -4.66 -10.14 0.29
N LYS A 69 -5.98 -9.93 0.38
CA LYS A 69 -6.95 -10.95 0.78
C LYS A 69 -7.58 -11.55 -0.46
N VAL A 70 -7.58 -12.88 -0.59
CA VAL A 70 -8.19 -13.57 -1.73
C VAL A 70 -9.66 -13.91 -1.49
N LEU A 71 -10.40 -14.34 -2.52
CA LEU A 71 -11.83 -14.66 -2.43
C LEU A 71 -12.18 -15.64 -1.30
N ALA A 72 -11.33 -16.64 -1.06
CA ALA A 72 -11.49 -17.62 0.01
C ALA A 72 -11.33 -17.02 1.43
N GLY A 73 -11.00 -15.73 1.52
CA GLY A 73 -10.74 -15.01 2.77
C GLY A 73 -9.30 -15.11 3.25
N GLU A 74 -8.47 -15.95 2.62
CA GLU A 74 -7.06 -16.11 2.96
C GLU A 74 -6.26 -14.85 2.64
N GLU A 75 -5.28 -14.52 3.48
CA GLU A 75 -4.34 -13.41 3.22
C GLU A 75 -3.08 -13.98 2.57
N LYS A 76 -2.69 -13.45 1.41
CA LYS A 76 -1.56 -13.95 0.61
C LYS A 76 -0.63 -12.83 0.18
N ILE A 77 0.65 -13.16 0.09
CA ILE A 77 1.62 -12.38 -0.67
C ILE A 77 1.72 -13.03 -2.05
N LEU A 78 1.50 -12.23 -3.09
CA LEU A 78 1.70 -12.59 -4.48
C LEU A 78 2.72 -11.63 -5.08
N TYR A 79 3.59 -12.13 -5.96
CA TYR A 79 4.59 -11.33 -6.66
C TYR A 79 4.94 -11.98 -8.00
N SER A 80 5.63 -11.25 -8.87
CA SER A 80 6.17 -11.80 -10.11
C SER A 80 7.22 -12.89 -9.80
N GLN A 81 6.77 -14.15 -9.79
CA GLN A 81 7.55 -15.29 -9.31
C GLN A 81 8.84 -15.49 -10.11
N ASN A 82 9.89 -16.01 -9.45
CA ASN A 82 11.27 -16.12 -9.94
C ASN A 82 11.96 -14.76 -10.12
N VAL A 83 11.33 -13.80 -10.80
CA VAL A 83 11.92 -12.48 -11.08
C VAL A 83 12.08 -11.66 -9.80
N PHE A 84 11.09 -11.69 -8.92
CA PHE A 84 11.14 -10.98 -7.63
C PHE A 84 12.23 -11.55 -6.72
N ASP A 85 12.30 -12.88 -6.60
CA ASP A 85 13.28 -13.57 -5.76
C ASP A 85 14.72 -13.36 -6.25
N ILE A 86 14.93 -13.32 -7.58
CA ILE A 86 16.24 -13.08 -8.20
C ILE A 86 16.69 -11.62 -8.02
N ASN A 87 15.80 -10.65 -8.27
CA ASN A 87 16.17 -9.23 -8.25
C ASN A 87 16.16 -8.62 -6.84
N TYR A 88 15.38 -9.18 -5.91
CA TYR A 88 15.21 -8.68 -4.56
C TYR A 88 15.31 -9.79 -3.50
N PRO A 89 16.42 -10.54 -3.44
CA PRO A 89 16.54 -11.74 -2.60
C PRO A 89 16.40 -11.45 -1.10
N ASP A 90 16.96 -10.34 -0.63
CA ASP A 90 16.87 -9.97 0.79
C ASP A 90 15.47 -9.51 1.18
N LEU A 91 14.77 -8.79 0.29
CA LEU A 91 13.37 -8.42 0.49
C LEU A 91 12.48 -9.66 0.54
N SER A 92 12.65 -10.60 -0.40
CA SER A 92 11.92 -11.87 -0.43
C SER A 92 12.17 -12.70 0.83
N ARG A 93 13.43 -12.81 1.27
CA ARG A 93 13.77 -13.53 2.50
C ARG A 93 13.12 -12.86 3.71
N TRP A 94 13.17 -11.54 3.80
CA TRP A 94 12.61 -10.79 4.92
C TRP A 94 11.08 -10.87 4.99
N THR A 95 10.35 -10.75 3.87
CA THR A 95 8.87 -10.84 3.91
C THR A 95 8.38 -12.21 4.39
N LYS A 96 9.14 -13.28 4.13
CA LYS A 96 8.85 -14.65 4.60
C LYS A 96 9.04 -14.83 6.11
N THR A 97 9.77 -13.95 6.80
CA THR A 97 9.96 -14.03 8.26
C THR A 97 8.89 -13.26 9.04
N ILE A 98 8.06 -12.45 8.36
CA ILE A 98 7.05 -11.62 9.02
C ILE A 98 5.75 -12.41 9.22
N PRO A 99 5.27 -12.57 10.47
CA PRO A 99 3.97 -13.17 10.71
C PRO A 99 2.87 -12.24 10.21
N ASN A 100 1.88 -12.81 9.52
CA ASN A 100 0.84 -12.05 8.83
C ASN A 100 1.41 -10.96 7.87
N ALA A 101 2.45 -11.33 7.13
CA ALA A 101 3.12 -10.46 6.17
C ALA A 101 2.18 -9.79 5.15
N PRO A 102 1.13 -10.43 4.59
CA PRO A 102 0.26 -9.79 3.58
C PRO A 102 -0.34 -8.46 4.03
N ARG A 103 -0.69 -8.34 5.32
CA ARG A 103 -1.29 -7.15 5.91
C ARG A 103 -0.25 -6.23 6.57
N SER A 104 0.83 -6.81 7.06
CA SER A 104 1.79 -6.12 7.91
C SER A 104 2.93 -5.50 7.12
N CYS A 105 3.30 -6.06 5.96
CA CYS A 105 4.43 -5.60 5.16
C CYS A 105 4.00 -4.52 4.17
N TYR A 106 4.67 -3.37 4.22
CA TYR A 106 4.57 -2.30 3.24
C TYR A 106 5.85 -2.29 2.43
N VAL A 107 5.75 -2.23 1.11
CA VAL A 107 6.89 -2.27 0.19
C VAL A 107 6.78 -1.07 -0.74
N THR A 108 7.91 -0.38 -0.98
CA THR A 108 8.03 0.72 -1.93
C THR A 108 9.29 0.50 -2.76
N PHE A 109 9.17 0.61 -4.08
CA PHE A 109 10.29 0.58 -5.01
C PHE A 109 10.68 1.98 -5.48
N GLY A 110 11.98 2.21 -5.64
CA GLY A 110 12.55 3.42 -6.21
C GLY A 110 13.37 3.15 -7.49
N GLN A 111 14.27 4.07 -7.82
CA GLN A 111 15.17 3.93 -8.97
C GLN A 111 16.29 2.90 -8.71
N GLY A 112 16.83 2.28 -9.76
CA GLY A 112 18.10 1.53 -9.69
C GLY A 112 18.13 0.42 -8.64
N TYR A 113 17.14 -0.48 -8.63
CA TYR A 113 16.96 -1.54 -7.64
C TYR A 113 16.74 -1.08 -6.19
N SER A 114 16.58 0.22 -5.95
CA SER A 114 16.28 0.70 -4.60
C SER A 114 14.90 0.24 -4.14
N TYR A 115 14.82 -0.15 -2.88
CA TYR A 115 13.57 -0.50 -2.24
C TYR A 115 13.62 -0.19 -0.76
N PHE A 116 12.44 0.02 -0.19
CA PHE A 116 12.22 0.06 1.25
C PHE A 116 11.03 -0.83 1.58
N ALA A 117 11.14 -1.60 2.65
CA ALA A 117 10.02 -2.32 3.22
C ALA A 117 9.98 -2.19 4.73
N SER A 118 8.76 -2.11 5.28
CA SER A 118 8.53 -2.05 6.72
C SER A 118 7.37 -2.91 7.15
N ALA A 119 7.46 -3.41 8.38
CA ALA A 119 6.35 -4.04 9.07
C ALA A 119 6.25 -3.45 10.48
N PRO A 120 5.17 -2.73 10.82
CA PRO A 120 5.02 -2.09 12.12
C PRO A 120 5.26 -3.05 13.28
N GLY A 121 6.17 -2.69 14.20
CA GLY A 121 6.57 -3.53 15.34
C GLY A 121 7.48 -4.72 14.98
N ARG A 122 7.90 -4.86 13.73
CA ARG A 122 8.77 -5.94 13.22
C ARG A 122 10.02 -5.43 12.51
N GLY A 123 10.18 -4.11 12.39
CA GLY A 123 11.33 -3.47 11.77
C GLY A 123 11.17 -3.23 10.26
N SER A 124 12.30 -2.99 9.60
CA SER A 124 12.37 -2.65 8.18
C SER A 124 13.60 -3.26 7.50
N VAL A 125 13.54 -3.38 6.18
CA VAL A 125 14.64 -3.80 5.31
C VAL A 125 14.69 -2.87 4.09
N TRP A 126 15.89 -2.56 3.60
CA TRP A 126 16.05 -1.67 2.45
C TRP A 126 17.35 -1.95 1.71
N ALA A 127 17.40 -1.56 0.44
CA ALA A 127 18.62 -1.52 -0.34
C ALA A 127 18.65 -0.26 -1.23
N ALA A 128 19.85 0.28 -1.44
CA ALA A 128 20.12 1.40 -2.34
C ALA A 128 19.23 2.65 -2.15
N ILE A 129 18.70 2.86 -0.93
CA ILE A 129 17.98 4.10 -0.60
C ILE A 129 18.96 5.25 -0.34
N PRO A 130 18.51 6.52 -0.41
CA PRO A 130 19.33 7.68 -0.06
C PRO A 130 19.91 7.56 1.37
N SER A 131 21.19 7.91 1.54
CA SER A 131 21.90 7.77 2.83
C SER A 131 21.23 8.56 3.96
N GLU A 132 20.75 9.78 3.67
CA GLU A 132 20.02 10.59 4.65
C GLU A 132 18.72 9.91 5.14
N LEU A 133 18.02 9.19 4.27
CA LEU A 133 16.85 8.41 4.66
C LEU A 133 17.27 7.21 5.51
N SER A 134 18.31 6.48 5.11
CA SER A 134 18.87 5.35 5.88
C SER A 134 19.24 5.79 7.29
N ASP A 135 19.96 6.90 7.44
CA ASP A 135 20.35 7.46 8.73
C ASP A 135 19.13 7.81 9.60
N LYS A 136 18.09 8.40 9.01
CA LYS A 136 16.84 8.71 9.72
C LYS A 136 16.14 7.46 10.20
N VAL A 137 16.06 6.42 9.37
CA VAL A 137 15.43 5.14 9.73
C VAL A 137 16.21 4.43 10.83
N GLN A 138 17.53 4.39 10.74
CA GLN A 138 18.37 3.74 11.75
C GLN A 138 18.36 4.44 13.11
N LYS A 139 18.20 5.76 13.13
CA LYS A 139 18.16 6.56 14.37
C LYS A 139 16.76 6.63 14.99
N ALA A 140 15.71 6.26 14.25
CA ALA A 140 14.35 6.29 14.75
C ALA A 140 14.06 5.10 15.67
N TYR A 141 13.24 5.33 16.69
CA TYR A 141 12.73 4.26 17.55
C TYR A 141 11.60 3.48 16.88
N ASP A 142 10.68 4.21 16.23
CA ASP A 142 9.53 3.63 15.55
C ASP A 142 9.86 3.18 14.14
N THR A 143 9.13 2.18 13.66
CA THR A 143 9.20 1.74 12.26
C THR A 143 8.35 2.67 11.38
N PRO A 144 8.85 3.17 10.22
CA PRO A 144 8.04 3.97 9.32
C PRO A 144 6.78 3.26 8.85
N CYS A 145 5.67 3.98 8.75
CA CYS A 145 4.41 3.45 8.22
C CYS A 145 4.22 3.73 6.73
N CYS A 146 4.91 4.73 6.17
CA CYS A 146 4.92 5.00 4.74
C CYS A 146 6.28 5.60 4.35
N VAL A 147 6.87 5.08 3.28
CA VAL A 147 8.08 5.61 2.64
C VAL A 147 7.81 5.73 1.16
N ALA A 148 8.23 6.85 0.58
CA ALA A 148 8.15 7.09 -0.85
C ALA A 148 9.55 7.38 -1.41
N LEU A 149 9.91 6.72 -2.51
CA LEU A 149 11.21 6.84 -3.17
C LEU A 149 11.00 7.43 -4.57
N GLY A 150 11.63 8.56 -4.86
CA GLY A 150 11.45 9.32 -6.09
C GLY A 150 12.72 9.41 -6.95
N MET A 151 12.66 10.27 -7.97
CA MET A 151 13.79 10.55 -8.84
C MET A 151 14.91 11.32 -8.12
N ASN A 152 16.15 11.17 -8.59
CA ASN A 152 17.30 11.95 -8.11
C ASN A 152 17.51 11.85 -6.60
N ASN A 153 17.37 10.64 -6.05
CA ASN A 153 17.44 10.37 -4.62
C ASN A 153 16.36 11.08 -3.78
N ALA A 154 15.28 11.59 -4.38
CA ALA A 154 14.18 12.16 -3.62
C ALA A 154 13.53 11.11 -2.71
N TRP A 155 13.19 11.50 -1.48
CA TRP A 155 12.55 10.61 -0.52
C TRP A 155 11.59 11.33 0.41
N PHE A 156 10.61 10.57 0.91
CA PHE A 156 9.67 10.95 1.97
C PHE A 156 9.53 9.79 2.95
N VAL A 157 9.39 10.10 4.24
CA VAL A 157 9.10 9.14 5.31
C VAL A 157 8.02 9.68 6.24
N LEU A 158 7.04 8.85 6.58
CA LEU A 158 5.97 9.10 7.54
C LEU A 158 6.05 8.07 8.68
N TRP A 159 5.98 8.57 9.90
CA TRP A 159 6.03 7.80 11.13
C TRP A 159 4.63 7.51 11.67
N PRO A 160 4.46 6.49 12.54
CA PRO A 160 3.15 6.12 13.09
C PRO A 160 2.42 7.24 13.85
N ASP A 161 3.16 8.15 14.47
CA ASP A 161 2.61 9.32 15.19
C ASP A 161 2.15 10.46 14.25
N GLY A 162 2.37 10.30 12.94
CA GLY A 162 2.04 11.26 11.90
C GLY A 162 3.13 12.29 11.62
N TYR A 163 4.27 12.29 12.31
CA TYR A 163 5.40 13.11 11.86
C TYR A 163 5.94 12.58 10.54
N TYR A 164 6.44 13.50 9.71
CA TYR A 164 7.08 13.16 8.46
C TYR A 164 8.35 13.97 8.25
N SER A 165 9.21 13.48 7.37
CA SER A 165 10.43 14.15 6.89
C SER A 165 10.59 13.87 5.40
N TRP A 166 11.20 14.79 4.67
CA TRP A 166 11.42 14.63 3.24
C TRP A 166 12.65 15.40 2.76
N LYS A 167 13.19 14.97 1.63
CA LYS A 167 14.15 15.72 0.81
C LYS A 167 13.91 15.36 -0.65
N PHE A 168 13.63 16.38 -1.47
CA PHE A 168 13.37 16.17 -2.89
C PHE A 168 14.49 16.67 -3.81
N TYR A 169 15.55 17.26 -3.26
CA TYR A 169 16.76 17.70 -3.99
C TYR A 169 16.46 18.50 -5.27
N GLY A 170 15.46 19.41 -5.21
CA GLY A 170 15.03 20.24 -6.34
C GLY A 170 14.06 19.58 -7.32
N GLY A 171 13.71 18.30 -7.13
CA GLY A 171 12.55 17.66 -7.74
C GLY A 171 11.26 17.96 -6.95
N TYR A 172 10.10 17.67 -7.55
CA TYR A 172 8.79 17.77 -6.89
C TYR A 172 8.51 19.12 -6.18
N ASN A 173 8.94 20.25 -6.76
CA ASN A 173 8.85 21.57 -6.12
C ASN A 173 7.42 21.93 -5.64
N GLY A 174 6.40 21.53 -6.41
CA GLY A 174 5.01 21.72 -5.99
C GLY A 174 4.68 20.95 -4.71
N LEU A 175 5.16 19.71 -4.58
CA LEU A 175 4.98 18.90 -3.38
C LEU A 175 5.77 19.45 -2.19
N ASP A 176 6.98 19.95 -2.41
CA ASP A 176 7.79 20.59 -1.36
C ASP A 176 7.05 21.77 -0.72
N LYS A 177 6.44 22.62 -1.55
CA LYS A 177 5.57 23.71 -1.10
C LYS A 177 4.37 23.20 -0.31
N ILE A 178 3.65 22.21 -0.85
CA ILE A 178 2.49 21.61 -0.19
C ILE A 178 2.85 21.08 1.20
N LEU A 179 3.96 20.35 1.34
CA LEU A 179 4.38 19.76 2.61
C LEU A 179 4.90 20.79 3.62
N THR A 180 5.44 21.91 3.13
CA THR A 180 5.89 23.04 3.96
C THR A 180 4.71 23.84 4.52
N GLU A 181 3.64 24.00 3.74
CA GLU A 181 2.42 24.72 4.15
C GLU A 181 1.42 23.84 4.91
N ALA A 182 1.58 22.51 4.84
CA ALA A 182 0.68 21.56 5.50
C ALA A 182 0.75 21.65 7.03
N GLU A 183 -0.41 21.50 7.67
CA GLU A 183 -0.49 21.42 9.13
C GLU A 183 0.33 20.22 9.65
N PRO A 184 1.01 20.34 10.81
CA PRO A 184 1.74 19.24 11.40
C PRO A 184 0.86 17.98 11.56
N ARG A 185 1.40 16.83 11.15
CA ARG A 185 0.72 15.53 11.23
C ARG A 185 -0.59 15.42 10.46
N SER A 186 -0.84 16.31 9.50
CA SER A 186 -2.03 16.28 8.63
C SER A 186 -1.92 15.29 7.48
N VAL A 187 -0.72 14.93 7.04
CA VAL A 187 -0.51 13.95 5.96
C VAL A 187 -0.90 12.54 6.44
N SER A 188 -1.69 11.82 5.63
CA SER A 188 -2.11 10.45 5.90
C SER A 188 -1.43 9.44 4.97
N TYR A 189 -1.12 9.85 3.74
CA TYR A 189 -0.43 9.02 2.74
C TYR A 189 0.26 9.90 1.70
N LEU A 190 1.40 9.44 1.18
CA LEU A 190 2.11 10.13 0.12
C LEU A 190 2.82 9.13 -0.80
N ALA A 191 2.69 9.36 -2.10
CA ALA A 191 3.44 8.65 -3.13
C ALA A 191 4.11 9.67 -4.06
N ILE A 192 5.36 9.38 -4.43
CA ILE A 192 6.11 10.10 -5.47
C ILE A 192 6.53 9.09 -6.53
N SER A 193 6.55 9.51 -7.79
CA SER A 193 6.92 8.63 -8.89
C SER A 193 8.44 8.54 -9.03
N PRO A 194 9.07 7.36 -8.95
CA PRO A 194 10.50 7.22 -9.27
C PRO A 194 10.80 7.34 -10.77
N TYR A 195 9.77 7.55 -11.60
CA TYR A 195 9.85 7.59 -13.06
C TYR A 195 9.62 8.99 -13.63
N ASN A 196 9.03 9.91 -12.86
CA ASN A 196 8.75 11.27 -13.28
C ASN A 196 8.84 12.25 -12.10
N ARG A 197 9.62 13.33 -12.27
CA ARG A 197 9.93 14.31 -11.21
C ARG A 197 8.79 15.26 -10.85
N ASP A 198 7.74 15.28 -11.67
CA ASP A 198 6.56 16.12 -11.51
C ASP A 198 5.36 15.31 -11.01
N HIS A 199 5.49 13.98 -10.90
CA HIS A 199 4.40 13.09 -10.53
C HIS A 199 4.37 12.78 -9.03
N TYR A 200 3.31 13.23 -8.38
CA TYR A 200 3.07 12.94 -6.96
C TYR A 200 1.59 12.85 -6.62
N PHE A 201 1.31 12.19 -5.51
CA PHE A 201 -0.01 12.07 -4.90
C PHE A 201 0.12 12.19 -3.39
N VAL A 202 -0.65 13.07 -2.76
CA VAL A 202 -0.69 13.24 -1.31
C VAL A 202 -2.13 13.25 -0.82
N ALA A 203 -2.38 12.47 0.22
CA ALA A 203 -3.65 12.42 0.94
C ALA A 203 -3.48 13.00 2.34
N PHE A 204 -4.47 13.77 2.78
CA PHE A 204 -4.50 14.37 4.11
C PHE A 204 -5.57 13.70 4.99
N LYS A 205 -5.41 13.82 6.31
CA LYS A 205 -6.34 13.29 7.32
C LYS A 205 -7.70 13.96 7.29
N ASN A 206 -7.77 15.21 6.83
CA ASN A 206 -9.03 15.93 6.60
C ASN A 206 -9.75 15.46 5.31
N ARG A 207 -9.28 14.38 4.68
CA ARG A 207 -9.83 13.83 3.44
C ARG A 207 -9.77 14.80 2.27
N THR A 208 -8.73 15.63 2.20
CA THR A 208 -8.37 16.30 0.95
C THR A 208 -7.23 15.54 0.27
N ILE A 209 -7.13 15.71 -1.04
CA ILE A 209 -6.10 15.09 -1.88
C ILE A 209 -5.49 16.18 -2.74
N GLN A 210 -4.17 16.16 -2.88
CA GLN A 210 -3.46 16.95 -3.89
C GLN A 210 -2.57 16.03 -4.72
N TYR A 211 -2.44 16.34 -6.01
CA TYR A 211 -1.66 15.53 -6.91
C TYR A 211 -1.16 16.38 -8.07
N ASN A 212 -0.10 15.91 -8.72
CA ASN A 212 0.36 16.42 -10.00
C ASN A 212 0.66 15.23 -10.89
N PHE A 213 0.04 15.18 -12.06
CA PHE A 213 0.27 14.18 -13.09
C PHE A 213 0.66 14.83 -14.42
N THR A 214 1.38 15.96 -14.37
CA THR A 214 1.81 16.70 -15.57
C THR A 214 2.60 15.77 -16.50
N GLY A 215 2.16 15.67 -17.76
CA GLY A 215 2.75 14.78 -18.76
C GLY A 215 2.33 13.31 -18.63
N ALA A 216 1.40 12.96 -17.73
CA ALA A 216 0.77 11.65 -17.73
C ALA A 216 -0.19 11.50 -18.92
N PRO A 217 -0.50 10.25 -19.35
CA PRO A 217 -1.52 9.99 -20.36
C PRO A 217 -2.88 10.63 -19.97
N PRO A 218 -3.63 11.23 -20.91
CA PRO A 218 -4.92 11.87 -20.61
C PRO A 218 -5.92 10.96 -19.91
N GLU A 219 -5.84 9.65 -20.15
CA GLU A 219 -6.69 8.62 -19.55
C GLU A 219 -6.52 8.55 -18.03
N TRP A 220 -5.33 8.88 -17.51
CA TRP A 220 -5.10 8.96 -16.06
C TRP A 220 -6.02 9.99 -15.43
N MET A 221 -6.08 11.18 -16.02
CA MET A 221 -6.90 12.27 -15.50
C MET A 221 -8.37 11.87 -15.53
N VAL A 222 -8.86 11.28 -16.62
CA VAL A 222 -10.27 10.82 -16.70
C VAL A 222 -10.58 9.83 -15.57
N GLN A 223 -9.76 8.80 -15.39
CA GLN A 223 -9.95 7.80 -14.34
C GLN A 223 -9.87 8.40 -12.93
N MET A 224 -8.97 9.36 -12.71
CA MET A 224 -8.82 10.04 -11.43
C MET A 224 -10.01 10.95 -11.10
N HIS A 225 -10.53 11.70 -12.07
CA HIS A 225 -11.73 12.51 -11.87
C HIS A 225 -12.94 11.65 -11.48
N GLU A 226 -13.14 10.51 -12.15
CA GLU A 226 -14.22 9.57 -11.80
C GLU A 226 -14.10 9.08 -10.36
N VAL A 227 -12.90 8.65 -9.97
CA VAL A 227 -12.60 8.14 -8.64
C VAL A 227 -12.83 9.20 -7.57
N PHE A 228 -12.29 10.41 -7.77
CA PHE A 228 -12.41 11.47 -6.79
C PHE A 228 -13.85 11.98 -6.68
N ALA A 229 -14.59 12.04 -7.79
CA ALA A 229 -16.01 12.35 -7.75
C ALA A 229 -16.79 11.30 -6.94
N GLN A 230 -16.52 10.01 -7.15
CA GLN A 230 -17.16 8.93 -6.39
C GLN A 230 -16.82 9.00 -4.88
N TRP A 231 -15.56 9.27 -4.55
CA TRP A 231 -15.10 9.39 -3.18
C TRP A 231 -15.66 10.63 -2.46
N GLN A 232 -15.72 11.78 -3.14
CA GLN A 232 -16.35 12.99 -2.59
C GLN A 232 -17.85 12.78 -2.33
N ASN A 233 -18.55 12.10 -3.25
CA ASN A 233 -19.96 11.75 -3.06
C ASN A 233 -20.16 10.85 -1.83
N GLU A 234 -19.23 9.93 -1.57
CA GLU A 234 -19.26 9.10 -0.36
C GLU A 234 -19.09 9.92 0.92
N ILE A 235 -18.11 10.83 0.95
CA ILE A 235 -17.91 11.70 2.11
C ILE A 235 -19.16 12.53 2.38
N ALA A 236 -19.76 13.09 1.33
CA ALA A 236 -21.00 13.85 1.44
C ALA A 236 -22.18 13.00 1.95
N GLN A 237 -22.27 11.73 1.54
CA GLN A 237 -23.29 10.80 2.05
C GLN A 237 -23.06 10.41 3.51
N ALA A 238 -21.81 10.16 3.90
CA ALA A 238 -21.45 9.79 5.27
C ALA A 238 -21.63 10.95 6.27
N GLN A 239 -21.51 12.20 5.80
CA GLN A 239 -21.76 13.40 6.61
C GLN A 239 -23.23 13.76 6.74
N ARG A 240 -24.14 13.15 5.96
CA ARG A 240 -25.57 13.36 6.19
C ARG A 240 -25.88 12.78 7.57
N PRO A 241 -26.29 13.61 8.56
CA PRO A 241 -26.80 13.06 9.80
C PRO A 241 -27.88 12.07 9.39
N ALA A 242 -27.82 10.84 9.93
CA ALA A 242 -28.89 9.87 9.73
C ALA A 242 -30.15 10.62 10.09
N SER A 243 -30.89 11.07 9.08
CA SER A 243 -32.12 11.80 9.30
C SER A 243 -32.89 10.81 10.12
N LEU A 244 -33.18 11.19 11.37
CA LEU A 244 -34.08 10.43 12.22
C LEU A 244 -35.28 10.21 11.31
N GLN A 245 -35.36 9.02 10.74
CA GLN A 245 -36.53 8.56 10.06
C GLN A 245 -37.51 8.62 11.20
N HIS A 246 -38.24 9.74 11.25
CA HIS A 246 -39.53 9.81 11.86
C HIS A 246 -40.25 8.72 11.12
N LEU A 247 -40.15 7.50 11.67
CA LEU A 247 -41.13 6.46 11.50
C LEU A 247 -42.43 7.23 11.59
N PRO A 248 -43.21 7.33 10.50
CA PRO A 248 -44.51 7.93 10.60
C PRO A 248 -45.14 7.18 11.76
N ARG A 249 -45.31 7.89 12.88
CA ARG A 249 -46.00 7.38 14.04
C ARG A 249 -47.38 7.15 13.50
N ASN A 250 -47.61 5.95 12.99
CA ASN A 250 -48.90 5.48 12.55
C ASN A 250 -49.77 5.73 13.76
N LYS A 251 -50.55 6.81 13.70
CA LYS A 251 -51.71 6.98 14.53
C LYS A 251 -52.56 5.79 14.12
N MET A 252 -52.41 4.68 14.84
CA MET A 252 -53.35 3.58 14.72
C MET A 252 -54.72 4.22 14.90
N PRO A 253 -55.65 4.10 13.93
CA PRO A 253 -57.01 4.50 14.17
C PRO A 253 -57.49 3.69 15.37
N TYR A 254 -57.81 4.41 16.44
CA TYR A 254 -58.47 3.86 17.61
C TYR A 254 -59.74 3.17 17.11
N ASN A 255 -59.78 1.83 17.16
CA ASN A 255 -60.95 1.06 16.82
C ASN A 255 -61.75 0.86 18.12
N PRO A 256 -62.87 1.57 18.34
CA PRO A 256 -63.61 1.53 19.60
C PRO A 256 -64.41 0.23 19.84
N ASN A 257 -64.23 -0.82 19.01
CA ASN A 257 -65.10 -2.00 19.01
C ASN A 257 -64.44 -3.33 19.42
N VAL A 258 -63.33 -3.31 20.16
CA VAL A 258 -62.75 -4.56 20.69
C VAL A 258 -63.37 -4.89 22.04
N VAL A 259 -64.33 -5.81 21.99
CA VAL A 259 -64.96 -6.48 23.13
C VAL A 259 -63.88 -7.23 23.92
N SER A 260 -63.76 -6.91 25.20
CA SER A 260 -62.88 -7.56 26.16
C SER A 260 -63.20 -9.06 26.29
N PRO A 261 -62.23 -9.98 26.16
CA PRO A 261 -62.45 -11.38 26.50
C PRO A 261 -62.45 -11.59 28.03
N PRO A 262 -63.19 -12.59 28.51
CA PRO A 262 -63.37 -12.86 29.94
C PRO A 262 -62.10 -13.42 30.58
N SER A 263 -61.90 -12.99 31.82
CA SER A 263 -60.90 -13.45 32.78
C SER A 263 -61.00 -14.95 33.04
N SER A 264 -60.01 -15.72 32.59
CA SER A 264 -59.79 -17.09 33.07
C SER A 264 -58.70 -17.10 34.15
N THR A 265 -59.16 -17.57 35.30
CA THR A 265 -58.44 -17.83 36.53
C THR A 265 -57.48 -19.02 36.37
N GLY A 266 -56.26 -18.87 36.88
CA GLY A 266 -55.46 -19.98 37.41
C GLY A 266 -54.44 -20.62 36.47
N MET A 267 -53.16 -20.43 36.80
CA MET A 267 -52.25 -21.48 37.28
C MET A 267 -50.78 -21.17 36.94
N LEU A 268 -49.97 -21.14 38.01
CA LEU A 268 -48.61 -21.65 38.14
C LEU A 268 -47.47 -21.00 37.32
N SER A 269 -46.68 -20.22 38.07
CA SER A 269 -45.32 -19.78 37.76
C SER A 269 -44.32 -20.94 37.68
N PRO A 270 -43.32 -20.87 36.77
CA PRO A 270 -42.02 -21.52 36.96
C PRO A 270 -40.90 -20.50 37.26
N PRO A 271 -39.73 -20.97 37.73
CA PRO A 271 -38.92 -20.28 38.72
C PRO A 271 -37.86 -19.32 38.14
N MET A 272 -37.35 -18.50 39.06
CA MET A 272 -36.32 -17.49 38.89
C MET A 272 -35.02 -18.03 38.28
N SER A 273 -34.52 -17.31 37.29
CA SER A 273 -33.11 -17.35 36.86
C SER A 273 -32.33 -16.23 37.59
N PRO A 274 -31.10 -16.49 38.05
CA PRO A 274 -30.37 -15.60 38.95
C PRO A 274 -29.80 -14.37 38.23
N MET A 275 -29.81 -13.25 38.99
CA MET A 275 -29.12 -12.00 38.71
C MET A 275 -27.67 -12.23 38.27
N SER A 276 -27.32 -11.83 37.05
CA SER A 276 -25.94 -11.48 36.71
C SER A 276 -25.68 -10.05 37.16
N GLN A 277 -24.71 -9.95 38.07
CA GLN A 277 -24.26 -8.74 38.72
C GLN A 277 -23.68 -7.75 37.70
N GLN A 278 -24.05 -6.47 37.89
CA GLN A 278 -23.34 -5.33 37.34
C GLN A 278 -21.88 -5.36 37.81
N SER A 279 -20.93 -5.47 36.89
CA SER A 279 -19.54 -5.11 37.12
C SER A 279 -19.24 -3.76 36.44
N ASN A 280 -19.24 -2.72 37.27
CA ASN A 280 -18.44 -1.51 37.08
C ASN A 280 -16.97 -1.92 36.91
N ILE A 281 -16.34 -1.50 35.81
CA ILE A 281 -14.89 -1.51 35.58
C ILE A 281 -14.60 -0.17 34.90
N THR A 282 -14.38 0.93 35.62
CA THR A 282 -13.10 1.36 36.24
C THR A 282 -11.89 1.08 35.35
N SER A 283 -11.41 2.14 34.72
CA SER A 283 -10.21 2.23 33.90
C SER A 283 -8.98 1.58 34.57
N PRO A 284 -8.12 0.84 33.83
CA PRO A 284 -6.87 0.39 34.40
C PRO A 284 -5.84 1.55 34.44
N PRO A 285 -5.03 1.64 35.51
CA PRO A 285 -3.96 2.60 35.60
C PRO A 285 -2.80 2.24 34.67
N LEU A 286 -2.24 3.27 34.03
CA LEU A 286 -0.96 3.22 33.32
C LEU A 286 0.14 2.72 34.25
N SER A 287 0.84 1.66 33.86
CA SER A 287 2.13 1.26 34.42
C SER A 287 3.16 1.07 33.31
N PRO A 288 4.42 1.52 33.49
CA PRO A 288 5.41 1.55 32.43
C PRO A 288 6.19 0.24 32.41
N GLN A 289 5.97 -0.60 31.39
CA GLN A 289 6.86 -1.73 31.12
C GLN A 289 7.83 -1.41 29.98
N ARG A 290 9.12 -1.40 30.34
CA ARG A 290 10.26 -1.39 29.41
C ARG A 290 10.29 -2.72 28.63
N PRO A 291 10.67 -2.74 27.33
CA PRO A 291 10.86 -3.99 26.63
C PRO A 291 12.16 -4.68 27.06
N GLN A 292 12.03 -5.90 27.58
CA GLN A 292 13.12 -6.86 27.72
C GLN A 292 13.32 -7.59 26.39
N VAL A 293 14.56 -7.60 25.93
CA VAL A 293 15.04 -8.31 24.74
C VAL A 293 15.27 -9.76 25.11
N TYR A 294 14.47 -10.70 24.61
CA TYR A 294 14.87 -12.11 24.49
C TYR A 294 14.13 -12.76 23.32
N ALA A 295 14.87 -13.05 22.25
CA ALA A 295 14.45 -13.90 21.14
C ALA A 295 14.84 -15.34 21.46
N HIS A 296 13.85 -16.18 21.82
CA HIS A 296 14.00 -17.63 21.81
C HIS A 296 13.46 -18.16 20.48
N TYR A 297 14.33 -18.87 19.75
CA TYR A 297 14.00 -19.57 18.51
C TYR A 297 13.03 -20.72 18.79
N ALA A 298 11.87 -20.68 18.14
CA ALA A 298 11.03 -21.85 17.92
C ALA A 298 11.23 -22.33 16.46
N PRO A 299 11.27 -23.65 16.20
CA PRO A 299 11.35 -24.16 14.84
C PRO A 299 10.04 -23.88 14.09
N VAL A 300 10.18 -23.40 12.85
CA VAL A 300 9.10 -22.97 11.97
C VAL A 300 8.46 -24.20 11.29
N PRO A 301 7.11 -24.34 11.26
CA PRO A 301 6.45 -25.32 10.42
C PRO A 301 6.59 -24.95 8.94
N GLU A 302 6.92 -25.92 8.09
CA GLU A 302 7.09 -25.72 6.65
C GLU A 302 5.81 -25.16 5.99
N PRO A 303 5.88 -24.06 5.23
CA PRO A 303 4.75 -23.59 4.44
C PRO A 303 4.67 -24.36 3.11
N THR A 304 3.55 -25.06 2.91
CA THR A 304 3.12 -25.56 1.60
C THR A 304 2.84 -24.39 0.66
N ALA A 305 3.75 -24.14 -0.28
CA ALA A 305 3.50 -23.25 -1.42
C ALA A 305 2.57 -23.97 -2.40
N VAL A 306 1.42 -23.36 -2.72
CA VAL A 306 0.53 -23.85 -3.77
C VAL A 306 1.05 -23.30 -5.10
N GLU A 307 1.65 -24.17 -5.90
CA GLU A 307 2.03 -23.89 -7.28
C GLU A 307 0.77 -23.69 -8.14
N MET A 308 0.72 -22.59 -8.90
CA MET A 308 -0.31 -22.40 -9.92
C MET A 308 0.08 -23.22 -11.17
N PRO A 309 -0.78 -24.12 -11.68
CA PRO A 309 -0.45 -24.89 -12.88
C PRO A 309 -0.47 -23.98 -14.12
N GLY A 310 0.73 -23.62 -14.57
CA GLY A 310 0.97 -22.94 -15.84
C GLY A 310 1.59 -23.90 -16.85
N SER A 311 0.80 -24.83 -17.39
CA SER A 311 1.21 -25.66 -18.51
C SER A 311 1.07 -24.88 -19.81
N LEU A 312 2.19 -24.38 -20.35
CA LEU A 312 2.30 -23.98 -21.75
C LEU A 312 2.75 -25.19 -22.58
N PRO A 313 2.09 -25.52 -23.71
CA PRO A 313 2.55 -26.59 -24.58
C PRO A 313 3.82 -26.15 -25.31
N GLY A 314 4.88 -26.93 -25.13
CA GLY A 314 6.15 -26.76 -25.82
C GLY A 314 6.10 -27.22 -27.27
N GLY A 315 6.99 -26.65 -28.10
CA GLY A 315 7.41 -27.28 -29.36
C GLY A 315 7.54 -26.33 -30.54
N ALA A 316 8.62 -25.54 -30.61
CA ALA A 316 9.30 -25.17 -31.86
C ALA A 316 10.67 -24.59 -31.53
N LEU A 317 11.71 -25.43 -31.54
CA LEU A 317 13.10 -24.99 -31.55
C LEU A 317 13.39 -24.38 -32.93
N LEU A 318 13.39 -23.05 -33.01
CA LEU A 318 13.99 -22.33 -34.14
C LEU A 318 15.47 -22.07 -33.82
N GLU A 319 16.33 -22.52 -34.74
CA GLU A 319 17.76 -22.25 -34.75
C GLU A 319 18.05 -20.74 -34.60
N PRO A 320 19.02 -20.34 -33.77
CA PRO A 320 19.43 -18.95 -33.68
C PRO A 320 20.18 -18.51 -34.95
N PRO A 321 19.93 -17.28 -35.46
CA PRO A 321 20.63 -16.77 -36.62
C PRO A 321 22.11 -16.51 -36.31
N VAL A 322 22.98 -16.86 -37.27
CA VAL A 322 24.42 -16.60 -37.24
C VAL A 322 24.66 -15.09 -37.25
N MET A 323 25.31 -14.57 -36.21
CA MET A 323 25.68 -13.14 -36.13
C MET A 323 26.86 -12.82 -37.06
N PRO A 324 26.83 -11.71 -37.80
CA PRO A 324 27.98 -11.25 -38.58
C PRO A 324 29.11 -10.74 -37.66
N ALA A 325 30.33 -11.15 -37.99
CA ALA A 325 31.56 -10.78 -37.28
C ALA A 325 31.73 -9.25 -37.24
N THR A 326 31.64 -8.68 -36.03
CA THR A 326 31.87 -7.26 -35.79
C THR A 326 33.37 -7.00 -35.70
N GLN A 327 33.94 -6.34 -36.73
CA GLN A 327 35.31 -5.86 -36.68
C GLN A 327 35.44 -4.71 -35.68
N ARG A 328 36.42 -4.85 -34.78
CA ARG A 328 36.73 -3.93 -33.69
C ARG A 328 37.56 -2.75 -34.23
N PRO A 329 37.15 -1.48 -34.11
CA PRO A 329 38.01 -0.36 -34.45
C PRO A 329 39.12 -0.18 -33.40
N PRO A 330 40.32 0.31 -33.80
CA PRO A 330 41.47 0.45 -32.91
C PRO A 330 41.26 1.58 -31.90
N SER A 331 41.68 1.32 -30.66
CA SER A 331 41.62 2.25 -29.54
C SER A 331 42.54 3.46 -29.75
N VAL A 332 41.95 4.65 -29.84
CA VAL A 332 42.71 5.92 -29.80
C VAL A 332 42.99 6.28 -28.34
N ASN A 333 44.29 6.28 -28.01
CA ASN A 333 44.84 6.53 -26.69
C ASN A 333 44.90 8.05 -26.43
N VAL A 334 43.87 8.64 -25.80
CA VAL A 334 43.88 10.06 -25.42
C VAL A 334 44.46 10.21 -24.01
N LYS A 335 45.73 10.62 -23.97
CA LYS A 335 46.47 11.06 -22.77
C LYS A 335 45.71 12.17 -22.03
N ARG A 336 45.13 11.86 -20.86
CA ARG A 336 44.67 12.87 -19.90
C ARG A 336 45.87 13.54 -19.23
N LYS A 337 46.11 14.80 -19.58
CA LYS A 337 47.04 15.70 -18.88
C LYS A 337 46.50 16.00 -17.47
N LYS A 338 47.36 15.76 -16.47
CA LYS A 338 47.20 16.24 -15.09
C LYS A 338 47.47 17.75 -15.08
N PHE A 339 46.60 18.53 -14.45
CA PHE A 339 46.91 19.89 -13.98
C PHE A 339 46.75 19.93 -12.47
N PHE A 340 47.87 20.09 -11.78
CA PHE A 340 47.99 20.49 -10.38
C PHE A 340 48.96 21.68 -10.35
N SER A 341 48.48 22.82 -9.84
CA SER A 341 49.24 23.93 -9.25
C SER A 341 48.19 24.92 -8.74
N LYS A 342 47.84 25.00 -7.44
CA LYS A 342 48.55 25.63 -6.31
C LYS A 342 49.04 27.06 -6.63
N ILE A 343 48.51 28.05 -5.88
CA ILE A 343 49.21 29.12 -5.11
C ILE A 343 48.45 30.47 -5.12
N PHE A 344 48.23 30.99 -3.89
CA PHE A 344 48.02 32.36 -3.33
C PHE A 344 47.65 33.51 -4.31
N ASP A 345 46.71 34.42 -4.01
CA ASP A 345 46.46 35.18 -2.77
C ASP A 345 44.98 35.22 -2.32
#